data_AF-A0A0D0QLV0-F1
#
_entry.id   AF-A0A0D0QLV0-F1
#
_cell.length_a   1.000
_cell.length_b   1.000
_cell.length_c   1.000
_cell.angle_alpha   90.00
_cell.angle_beta   90.00
_cell.angle_gamma   90.00
#
_symmetry.space_group_name_H-M   'P 1'
#
loop_
_entity.id
_entity.type
_entity.pdbx_description
1 polymer ?
#
loop_
_entity_poly.entity_id
_entity_poly.type
_entity_poly.pdbx_seq_one_letter_code
_entity_poly.pdbx_strand_id
1 'polypeptide(L)'
;MDLSGIDILTTFHSGNLYDREYILKFSYDSQDMLENQFKDYLNQKLEDNYTIDWENEEDFITCKIELLNTGYKEQANLLTKLFSSEKSMIYVSKMSERETENFTFGMKWSESIDLKSLTTSKDETIPFAYFIRWDDEYSIKPTRPNEKGDYQMQESSKYEGYKLVSSGQVKEWSVECDINHTYHIESIDVVTTFIDFTEVTRDISFKFASSLSESEQKEIKSRMDALIELCNGRASLQMENGEGFLVQLRGTKEQLNEDFETIFKEEGKLESRETGDFRDWSHDCVYTDQLSFKKFLTGSTTSTVLNYKLQLPSKNKIYEDSISSTANVKEGSQEIDGSVYSCSVNGLDIHLTLKAEKTNVNLLMILGGLFLFY
;
A
#
# COMPACT_ATOMS: atom_id res chain seq x y z
N MET A 1 27.26 -14.30 34.21
CA MET A 1 27.10 -13.23 33.21
C MET A 1 26.07 -12.31 33.78
N ASP A 2 26.48 -11.12 34.23
CA ASP A 2 25.56 -10.19 34.88
C ASP A 2 25.06 -9.21 33.83
N LEU A 3 24.05 -9.68 33.09
CA LEU A 3 23.32 -8.87 32.12
C LEU A 3 22.51 -7.82 32.89
N SER A 4 22.85 -6.55 32.68
CA SER A 4 22.27 -5.40 33.36
C SER A 4 21.04 -4.85 32.64
N GLY A 5 20.77 -5.28 31.40
CA GLY A 5 19.53 -4.96 30.71
C GLY A 5 19.49 -5.44 29.27
N ILE A 6 18.28 -5.42 28.69
CA ILE A 6 18.03 -5.77 27.30
C ILE A 6 17.07 -4.76 26.69
N ASP A 7 17.47 -4.15 25.59
CA ASP A 7 16.56 -3.41 24.73
C ASP A 7 16.41 -4.17 23.40
N ILE A 8 15.19 -4.21 22.87
CA ILE A 8 14.88 -4.86 21.60
C ILE A 8 14.20 -3.84 20.70
N LEU A 9 14.76 -3.64 19.51
CA LEU A 9 14.23 -2.73 18.50
C LEU A 9 13.75 -3.54 17.30
N THR A 10 12.52 -3.26 16.85
CA THR A 10 11.90 -3.93 15.70
C THR A 10 11.45 -2.93 14.67
N THR A 11 11.84 -3.13 13.42
CA THR A 11 11.27 -2.44 12.26
C THR A 11 10.53 -3.46 11.41
N PHE A 12 9.29 -3.13 11.06
CA PHE A 12 8.48 -3.92 10.16
C PHE A 12 8.68 -3.42 8.73
N HIS A 13 8.73 -4.33 7.75
CA HIS A 13 8.82 -4.03 6.33
C HIS A 13 7.74 -4.77 5.55
N SER A 14 7.55 -4.37 4.29
CA SER A 14 6.66 -5.05 3.36
C SER A 14 7.10 -6.51 3.14
N GLY A 15 6.14 -7.36 2.73
CA GLY A 15 6.44 -8.77 2.42
C GLY A 15 6.78 -9.65 3.63
N ASN A 16 6.39 -9.26 4.86
CA ASN A 16 6.73 -9.96 6.11
C ASN A 16 8.25 -10.03 6.36
N LEU A 17 8.96 -8.94 6.06
CA LEU A 17 10.38 -8.78 6.38
C LEU A 17 10.53 -7.87 7.59
N TYR A 18 11.62 -8.06 8.34
CA TYR A 18 11.85 -7.37 9.60
C TYR A 18 13.33 -7.05 9.76
N ASP A 19 13.59 -5.86 10.28
CA ASP A 19 14.87 -5.56 10.93
C ASP A 19 14.72 -5.72 12.42
N ARG A 20 15.72 -6.32 13.02
CA ARG A 20 15.75 -6.59 14.44
C ARG A 20 17.11 -6.27 15.01
N GLU A 21 17.13 -5.49 16.08
CA GLU A 21 18.33 -5.20 16.85
C GLU A 21 18.12 -5.60 18.31
N TYR A 22 19.01 -6.44 18.83
CA TYR A 22 19.07 -6.82 20.24
C TYR A 22 20.24 -6.10 20.89
N ILE A 23 19.95 -5.30 21.91
CA ILE A 23 20.94 -4.48 22.62
C ILE A 23 21.08 -5.04 24.03
N LEU A 24 22.15 -5.80 24.23
CA LEU A 24 22.47 -6.45 25.50
C LEU A 24 23.46 -5.60 26.28
N LYS A 25 23.12 -5.24 27.52
CA LYS A 25 23.95 -4.41 28.39
C LYS A 25 24.58 -5.25 29.50
N PHE A 26 25.88 -5.09 29.71
CA PHE A 26 26.66 -5.82 30.72
C PHE A 26 27.36 -4.85 31.66
N SER A 27 27.33 -5.14 32.97
CA SER A 27 28.05 -4.33 33.97
C SER A 27 29.57 -4.50 33.87
N TYR A 28 30.32 -3.41 34.09
CA TYR A 28 31.79 -3.38 33.97
C TYR A 28 32.57 -4.37 34.84
N ASP A 29 32.00 -4.82 35.95
CA ASP A 29 32.63 -5.80 36.86
C ASP A 29 32.98 -7.15 36.19
N SER A 30 32.66 -7.30 34.90
CA SER A 30 32.73 -8.54 34.14
C SER A 30 33.58 -8.47 32.85
N GLN A 31 34.36 -7.40 32.67
CA GLN A 31 34.94 -6.92 31.40
C GLN A 31 35.66 -7.97 30.51
N ASP A 32 36.77 -8.56 30.94
CA ASP A 32 37.65 -9.28 30.00
C ASP A 32 37.28 -10.76 29.77
N MET A 33 36.63 -11.39 30.76
CA MET A 33 36.23 -12.79 30.68
C MET A 33 34.90 -12.97 29.94
N LEU A 34 33.97 -12.00 30.04
CA LEU A 34 32.65 -12.12 29.42
C LEU A 34 32.64 -11.76 27.94
N GLU A 35 33.44 -10.79 27.49
CA GLU A 35 33.46 -10.42 26.06
C GLU A 35 33.91 -11.61 25.21
N ASN A 36 34.99 -12.29 25.60
CA ASN A 36 35.50 -13.46 24.88
C ASN A 36 34.56 -14.68 25.01
N GLN A 37 34.02 -14.96 26.20
CA GLN A 37 33.08 -16.07 26.39
C GLN A 37 31.75 -15.87 25.67
N PHE A 38 31.26 -14.64 25.59
CA PHE A 38 30.02 -14.32 24.88
C PHE A 38 30.26 -14.28 23.37
N LYS A 39 31.39 -13.74 22.90
CA LYS A 39 31.80 -13.87 21.50
C LYS A 39 31.90 -15.34 21.09
N ASP A 40 32.51 -16.19 21.92
CA ASP A 40 32.57 -17.64 21.67
C ASP A 40 31.17 -18.28 21.68
N TYR A 41 30.31 -17.89 22.61
CA TYR A 41 28.91 -18.34 22.67
C TYR A 41 28.12 -17.94 21.42
N LEU A 42 28.21 -16.68 20.98
CA LEU A 42 27.52 -16.18 19.79
C LEU A 42 28.09 -16.82 18.52
N ASN A 43 29.42 -16.90 18.37
CA ASN A 43 30.10 -17.54 17.23
C ASN A 43 29.78 -19.04 17.11
N GLN A 44 29.51 -19.74 18.23
CA GLN A 44 29.09 -21.15 18.21
C GLN A 44 27.60 -21.35 17.90
N LYS A 45 26.76 -20.32 18.10
CA LYS A 45 25.30 -20.46 18.08
C LYS A 45 24.64 -19.80 16.87
N LEU A 46 25.21 -18.71 16.39
CA LEU A 46 24.59 -17.89 15.37
C LEU A 46 25.28 -18.13 14.00
N GLU A 47 24.49 -18.26 12.91
CA GLU A 47 24.94 -18.50 11.52
C GLU A 47 25.19 -17.17 10.76
N ASP A 48 26.13 -17.10 9.82
CA ASP A 48 26.73 -15.94 9.07
C ASP A 48 25.88 -14.71 8.63
N ASN A 49 24.60 -14.56 9.01
CA ASN A 49 23.67 -13.55 8.51
C ASN A 49 23.31 -12.44 9.51
N TYR A 50 24.02 -12.30 10.63
CA TYR A 50 23.80 -11.23 11.62
C TYR A 50 25.06 -10.37 11.78
N THR A 51 24.89 -9.11 12.15
CA THR A 51 26.00 -8.21 12.55
C THR A 51 26.10 -8.20 14.08
N ILE A 52 27.32 -8.18 14.61
CA ILE A 52 27.57 -7.96 16.04
C ILE A 52 28.52 -6.79 16.19
N ASP A 53 28.09 -5.80 16.95
CA ASP A 53 28.93 -4.67 17.33
C ASP A 53 29.02 -4.53 18.85
N TRP A 54 30.18 -4.09 19.32
CA TRP A 54 30.49 -3.91 20.74
C TRP A 54 30.83 -2.45 21.01
N GLU A 55 30.15 -1.85 21.97
CA GLU A 55 30.35 -0.46 22.39
C GLU A 55 30.65 -0.39 23.89
N ASN A 56 31.58 0.49 24.27
CA ASN A 56 31.93 0.76 25.66
C ASN A 56 31.29 2.10 26.07
N GLU A 57 30.38 2.09 27.04
CA GLU A 57 29.73 3.28 27.61
C GLU A 57 30.16 3.45 29.07
N GLU A 58 30.06 4.66 29.67
CA GLU A 58 30.69 4.99 30.99
C GLU A 58 30.45 4.00 32.14
N ASP A 59 29.31 3.29 32.16
CA ASP A 59 28.93 2.35 33.23
C ASP A 59 28.64 0.90 32.75
N PHE A 60 28.66 0.65 31.44
CA PHE A 60 28.32 -0.67 30.87
C PHE A 60 28.92 -0.92 29.49
N ILE A 61 29.03 -2.20 29.14
CA ILE A 61 29.36 -2.65 27.79
C ILE A 61 28.06 -3.02 27.09
N THR A 62 27.89 -2.53 25.87
CA THR A 62 26.74 -2.83 25.02
C THR A 62 27.17 -3.77 23.89
N CYS A 63 26.48 -4.90 23.75
CA CYS A 63 26.55 -5.78 22.58
C CYS A 63 25.29 -5.60 21.76
N LYS A 64 25.44 -5.14 20.52
CA LYS A 64 24.35 -5.02 19.54
C LYS A 64 24.42 -6.20 18.60
N ILE A 65 23.27 -6.85 18.39
CA ILE A 65 23.13 -7.96 17.45
C ILE A 65 22.01 -7.59 16.49
N GLU A 66 22.32 -7.41 15.22
CA GLU A 66 21.32 -7.05 14.22
C GLU A 66 21.08 -8.17 13.21
N LEU A 67 19.81 -8.33 12.85
CA LEU A 67 19.36 -9.18 11.77
C LEU A 67 18.38 -8.39 10.91
N LEU A 68 18.84 -7.98 9.74
CA LEU A 68 18.14 -7.06 8.85
C LEU A 68 17.46 -7.81 7.70
N ASN A 69 16.29 -7.32 7.30
CA ASN A 69 15.56 -7.74 6.10
C ASN A 69 15.32 -9.26 6.02
N THR A 70 14.92 -9.89 7.11
CA THR A 70 14.63 -11.34 7.16
C THR A 70 13.19 -11.63 7.55
N GLY A 71 12.71 -12.84 7.28
CA GLY A 71 11.38 -13.30 7.65
C GLY A 71 11.27 -13.69 9.13
N TYR A 72 10.03 -13.91 9.58
CA TYR A 72 9.75 -14.19 10.99
C TYR A 72 10.38 -15.50 11.48
N LYS A 73 10.65 -16.47 10.59
CA LYS A 73 11.24 -17.75 10.96
C LYS A 73 12.72 -17.61 11.31
N GLU A 74 13.44 -16.84 10.52
CA GLU A 74 14.83 -16.49 10.75
C GLU A 74 14.97 -15.68 12.05
N GLN A 75 14.07 -14.70 12.25
CA GLN A 75 13.99 -13.93 13.50
C GLN A 75 13.67 -14.82 14.71
N ALA A 76 12.72 -15.77 14.57
CA ALA A 76 12.38 -16.73 15.63
C ALA A 76 13.57 -17.63 15.98
N ASN A 77 14.30 -18.12 14.98
CA ASN A 77 15.47 -18.97 15.18
C ASN A 77 16.58 -18.20 15.93
N LEU A 78 16.86 -16.95 15.54
CA LEU A 78 17.80 -16.08 16.25
C LEU A 78 17.36 -15.89 17.71
N LEU A 79 16.08 -15.60 17.94
CA LEU A 79 15.52 -15.41 19.28
C LEU A 79 15.69 -16.67 20.16
N THR A 80 15.30 -17.84 19.65
CA THR A 80 15.45 -19.11 20.37
C THR A 80 16.92 -19.42 20.68
N LYS A 81 17.84 -19.14 19.75
CA LYS A 81 19.28 -19.33 19.93
C LYS A 81 19.87 -18.37 20.97
N LEU A 82 19.58 -17.08 20.85
CA LEU A 82 20.11 -16.02 21.71
C LEU A 82 19.68 -16.20 23.17
N PHE A 83 18.43 -16.60 23.40
CA PHE A 83 17.87 -16.81 24.73
C PHE A 83 17.94 -18.27 25.19
N SER A 84 18.42 -19.19 24.34
CA SER A 84 18.52 -20.63 24.62
C SER A 84 17.25 -21.24 25.22
N SER A 85 16.08 -20.82 24.72
CA SER A 85 14.78 -21.27 25.21
C SER A 85 13.80 -21.45 24.06
N GLU A 86 13.25 -22.66 23.94
CA GLU A 86 12.16 -22.98 23.01
C GLU A 86 10.85 -22.26 23.36
N LYS A 87 10.77 -21.64 24.55
CA LYS A 87 9.66 -20.76 24.92
C LYS A 87 9.80 -19.37 24.29
N SER A 88 11.02 -19.01 23.88
CA SER A 88 11.26 -17.79 23.14
C SER A 88 10.86 -18.04 21.68
N MET A 89 9.72 -17.49 21.27
CA MET A 89 9.10 -17.78 19.98
C MET A 89 8.44 -16.54 19.39
N ILE A 90 8.40 -16.50 18.06
CA ILE A 90 7.62 -15.56 17.28
C ILE A 90 6.55 -16.35 16.53
N TYR A 91 5.30 -15.90 16.66
CA TYR A 91 4.16 -16.39 15.94
C TYR A 91 3.54 -15.26 15.12
N VAL A 92 3.25 -15.55 13.87
CA VAL A 92 2.61 -14.62 12.94
C VAL A 92 1.35 -15.27 12.42
N SER A 93 0.22 -14.58 12.56
CA SER A 93 -1.03 -14.95 11.91
C SER A 93 -1.58 -13.79 11.11
N LYS A 94 -2.30 -14.12 10.02
CA LYS A 94 -3.10 -13.12 9.33
C LYS A 94 -4.23 -12.68 10.26
N MET A 95 -4.47 -11.37 10.35
CA MET A 95 -5.69 -10.90 10.99
C MET A 95 -6.89 -11.34 10.13
N SER A 96 -7.97 -11.81 10.78
CA SER A 96 -9.22 -12.04 10.06
C SER A 96 -9.62 -10.74 9.37
N GLU A 97 -9.95 -10.81 8.07
CA GLU A 97 -10.38 -9.70 7.22
C GLU A 97 -11.44 -8.86 7.93
N ARG A 98 -11.03 -7.84 8.67
CA ARG A 98 -11.94 -6.76 9.05
C ARG A 98 -12.00 -5.84 7.86
N GLU A 99 -13.01 -6.09 7.04
CA GLU A 99 -13.52 -5.22 5.98
C GLU A 99 -13.33 -3.75 6.36
N THR A 100 -12.30 -3.08 5.87
CA THR A 100 -12.33 -1.62 5.89
C THR A 100 -11.60 -0.99 4.70
N GLU A 101 -10.53 -1.57 4.15
CA GLU A 101 -9.77 -0.91 3.06
C GLU A 101 -9.14 -1.93 2.10
N ASN A 102 -9.29 -1.75 0.78
CA ASN A 102 -8.92 -2.74 -0.25
C ASN A 102 -7.41 -3.03 -0.31
N PHE A 103 -6.58 -2.09 0.17
CA PHE A 103 -5.11 -2.14 0.12
C PHE A 103 -4.45 -2.11 1.50
N THR A 104 -5.22 -2.43 2.54
CA THR A 104 -4.71 -2.59 3.90
C THR A 104 -4.57 -4.08 4.22
N PHE A 105 -3.36 -4.47 4.65
CA PHE A 105 -2.99 -5.83 5.00
C PHE A 105 -2.69 -5.91 6.49
N GLY A 106 -3.53 -6.67 7.20
CA GLY A 106 -3.45 -6.85 8.65
C GLY A 106 -2.69 -8.13 9.02
N MET A 107 -1.72 -7.99 9.91
CA MET A 107 -0.95 -9.08 10.48
C MET A 107 -0.99 -8.99 12.00
N LYS A 108 -1.18 -10.13 12.66
CA LYS A 108 -1.05 -10.25 14.09
C LYS A 108 0.28 -10.90 14.40
N TRP A 109 1.15 -10.13 15.04
CA TRP A 109 2.45 -10.56 15.54
C TRP A 109 2.31 -10.91 17.01
N SER A 110 2.84 -12.06 17.42
CA SER A 110 2.92 -12.45 18.82
C SER A 110 4.31 -12.95 19.11
N GLU A 111 4.93 -12.42 20.13
CA GLU A 111 6.26 -12.81 20.54
C GLU A 111 6.30 -13.12 22.02
N SER A 112 7.06 -14.13 22.38
CA SER A 112 7.38 -14.48 23.76
C SER A 112 8.89 -14.62 23.90
N ILE A 113 9.44 -14.15 25.01
CA ILE A 113 10.86 -14.18 25.33
C ILE A 113 11.01 -14.70 26.75
N ASP A 114 11.83 -15.74 26.93
CA ASP A 114 12.22 -16.29 28.22
C ASP A 114 13.65 -15.86 28.55
N LEU A 115 13.80 -15.03 29.59
CA LEU A 115 15.09 -14.44 29.98
C LEU A 115 15.80 -15.23 31.09
N LYS A 116 15.17 -16.27 31.64
CA LYS A 116 15.65 -16.98 32.84
C LYS A 116 17.06 -17.54 32.68
N SER A 117 17.39 -18.02 31.47
CA SER A 117 18.70 -18.58 31.12
C SER A 117 19.84 -17.56 31.18
N LEU A 118 19.53 -16.25 31.08
CA LEU A 118 20.50 -15.17 31.05
C LEU A 118 20.63 -14.44 32.41
N THR A 119 19.84 -14.82 33.41
CA THR A 119 19.84 -14.17 34.72
C THR A 119 20.64 -14.98 35.74
N THR A 120 21.48 -14.32 36.53
CA THR A 120 22.20 -14.88 37.69
C THR A 120 21.65 -14.37 39.03
N SER A 121 20.71 -13.41 38.98
CA SER A 121 20.16 -12.75 40.17
C SER A 121 19.18 -13.67 40.93
N LYS A 122 19.13 -13.54 42.27
CA LYS A 122 18.21 -14.33 43.11
C LYS A 122 16.73 -14.16 42.76
N ASP A 123 16.38 -13.00 42.23
CA ASP A 123 15.03 -12.67 41.81
C ASP A 123 14.79 -12.99 40.33
N GLU A 124 15.82 -13.40 39.57
CA GLU A 124 15.80 -13.78 38.13
C GLU A 124 15.13 -12.75 37.20
N THR A 125 15.07 -11.48 37.59
CA THR A 125 14.53 -10.40 36.77
C THR A 125 15.65 -9.55 36.19
N ILE A 126 15.45 -9.07 34.97
CA ILE A 126 16.36 -8.16 34.26
C ILE A 126 15.56 -6.96 33.74
N PRO A 127 16.15 -5.75 33.71
CA PRO A 127 15.56 -4.60 33.04
C PRO A 127 15.39 -4.88 31.54
N PHE A 128 14.16 -4.82 31.05
CA PHE A 128 13.81 -5.10 29.66
C PHE A 128 13.00 -3.94 29.07
N ALA A 129 13.26 -3.60 27.81
CA ALA A 129 12.46 -2.65 27.06
C ALA A 129 12.28 -3.10 25.60
N TYR A 130 11.07 -2.97 25.08
CA TYR A 130 10.72 -3.33 23.70
C TYR A 130 10.24 -2.11 22.92
N PHE A 131 10.87 -1.89 21.78
CA PHE A 131 10.68 -0.74 20.92
C PHE A 131 10.26 -1.20 19.53
N ILE A 132 9.33 -0.46 18.95
CA ILE A 132 8.92 -0.65 17.56
C ILE A 132 9.10 0.67 16.82
N ARG A 133 9.68 0.60 15.63
CA ARG A 133 9.83 1.77 14.77
C ARG A 133 8.45 2.30 14.42
N TRP A 134 8.29 3.61 14.54
CA TRP A 134 7.09 4.29 14.10
C TRP A 134 7.37 4.95 12.76
N ASP A 135 6.73 4.44 11.72
CA ASP A 135 6.65 5.06 10.41
C ASP A 135 5.18 5.30 10.06
N ASP A 136 4.94 6.03 8.97
CA ASP A 136 3.59 6.35 8.51
C ASP A 136 2.91 5.15 7.81
N GLU A 137 3.66 4.07 7.53
CA GLU A 137 3.20 2.93 6.73
C GLU A 137 2.56 1.82 7.59
N TYR A 138 2.87 1.76 8.90
CA TYR A 138 2.33 0.75 9.81
C TYR A 138 1.52 1.34 10.97
N SER A 139 0.26 0.90 11.11
CA SER A 139 -0.50 1.09 12.34
C SER A 139 -0.27 -0.10 13.27
N ILE A 140 0.40 0.15 14.40
CA ILE A 140 0.78 -0.90 15.35
C ILE A 140 0.01 -0.70 16.66
N LYS A 141 -0.72 -1.74 17.08
CA LYS A 141 -1.50 -1.74 18.32
C LYS A 141 -1.02 -2.89 19.21
N PRO A 142 -0.28 -2.60 20.29
CA PRO A 142 0.09 -3.64 21.24
C PRO A 142 -1.14 -4.12 22.01
N THR A 143 -1.21 -5.42 22.29
CA THR A 143 -2.22 -6.09 23.11
C THR A 143 -1.50 -6.98 24.13
N ARG A 144 -2.02 -7.07 25.36
CA ARG A 144 -1.54 -8.07 26.34
C ARG A 144 -2.36 -9.33 26.17
N PRO A 145 -1.74 -10.52 26.21
CA PRO A 145 -2.47 -11.71 26.56
C PRO A 145 -2.97 -11.50 28.01
N ASN A 146 -4.25 -11.14 28.17
CA ASN A 146 -5.03 -11.06 29.42
C ASN A 146 -5.23 -9.71 30.13
N GLU A 147 -4.76 -8.56 29.60
CA GLU A 147 -5.18 -7.25 30.14
C GLU A 147 -6.03 -6.49 29.11
N LYS A 148 -7.21 -6.04 29.54
CA LYS A 148 -8.03 -5.09 28.78
C LYS A 148 -7.47 -3.69 29.00
N GLY A 149 -6.73 -3.17 28.04
CA GLY A 149 -6.28 -1.78 28.04
C GLY A 149 -5.54 -1.44 26.76
N ASP A 150 -5.81 -0.25 26.21
CA ASP A 150 -5.02 0.31 25.12
C ASP A 150 -3.64 0.70 25.67
N TYR A 151 -2.58 0.19 25.06
CA TYR A 151 -1.24 0.68 25.34
C TYR A 151 -1.06 2.09 24.78
N GLN A 152 -0.60 3.03 25.61
CA GLN A 152 -0.10 4.29 25.10
C GLN A 152 1.36 4.10 24.68
N MET A 153 1.60 3.99 23.37
CA MET A 153 2.94 4.03 22.82
C MET A 153 3.53 5.43 23.00
N GLN A 154 4.64 5.53 23.71
CA GLN A 154 5.35 6.80 23.92
C GLN A 154 6.55 6.87 22.98
N GLU A 155 6.80 8.03 22.38
CA GLU A 155 8.02 8.28 21.61
C GLU A 155 9.24 8.04 22.49
N SER A 156 10.20 7.28 21.97
CA SER A 156 11.41 6.94 22.70
C SER A 156 12.36 8.13 22.70
N SER A 157 12.77 8.58 23.88
CA SER A 157 13.87 9.54 24.04
C SER A 157 15.25 8.90 23.82
N LYS A 158 15.32 7.57 23.76
CA LYS A 158 16.57 6.81 23.67
C LYS A 158 16.91 6.38 22.24
N TYR A 159 15.89 6.08 21.44
CA TYR A 159 16.02 5.56 20.08
C TYR A 159 15.13 6.38 19.16
N GLU A 160 15.74 7.29 18.39
CA GLU A 160 15.03 8.19 17.47
C GLU A 160 14.20 7.38 16.46
N GLY A 161 12.95 7.79 16.23
CA GLY A 161 12.03 7.11 15.32
C GLY A 161 11.39 5.83 15.90
N TYR A 162 11.69 5.45 17.13
CA TYR A 162 11.05 4.32 17.80
C TYR A 162 10.06 4.76 18.87
N LYS A 163 9.06 3.93 19.12
CA LYS A 163 8.16 4.06 20.26
C LYS A 163 8.35 2.91 21.24
N LEU A 164 8.34 3.24 22.54
CA LEU A 164 8.38 2.26 23.61
C LEU A 164 7.01 1.58 23.74
N VAL A 165 7.00 0.26 23.60
CA VAL A 165 5.79 -0.57 23.73
C VAL A 165 5.63 -1.09 25.16
N SER A 166 6.72 -1.54 25.75
CA SER A 166 6.73 -2.12 27.09
C SER A 166 8.11 -2.00 27.71
N SER A 167 8.17 -1.73 29.02
CA SER A 167 9.41 -1.79 29.80
C SER A 167 9.14 -2.27 31.23
N GLY A 168 10.15 -2.85 31.88
CA GLY A 168 10.07 -3.26 33.28
C GLY A 168 11.15 -4.25 33.69
N GLN A 169 11.06 -4.75 34.93
CA GLN A 169 11.87 -5.88 35.42
C GLN A 169 11.10 -7.18 35.15
N VAL A 170 11.63 -8.06 34.31
CA VAL A 170 10.89 -9.25 33.87
C VAL A 170 11.75 -10.52 33.87
N LYS A 171 11.10 -11.68 34.07
CA LYS A 171 11.69 -13.02 33.87
C LYS A 171 11.33 -13.61 32.51
N GLU A 172 10.09 -13.37 32.11
CA GLU A 172 9.48 -13.76 30.86
C GLU A 172 8.72 -12.54 30.36
N TRP A 173 8.65 -12.39 29.05
CA TRP A 173 7.94 -11.29 28.41
C TRP A 173 7.15 -11.82 27.23
N SER A 174 5.97 -11.25 27.02
CA SER A 174 5.22 -11.48 25.79
C SER A 174 4.57 -10.20 25.31
N VAL A 175 4.54 -10.06 24.00
CA VAL A 175 3.79 -9.01 23.31
C VAL A 175 2.95 -9.65 22.24
N GLU A 176 1.80 -9.05 22.04
CA GLU A 176 1.03 -9.24 20.83
C GLU A 176 0.83 -7.86 20.21
N CYS A 177 0.96 -7.76 18.90
CA CYS A 177 0.81 -6.53 18.15
C CYS A 177 -0.07 -6.80 16.93
N ASP A 178 -1.10 -5.99 16.75
CA ASP A 178 -1.82 -5.91 15.48
C ASP A 178 -1.12 -4.86 14.62
N ILE A 179 -0.68 -5.27 13.42
CA ILE A 179 0.06 -4.46 12.46
C ILE A 179 -0.80 -4.36 11.21
N ASN A 180 -1.18 -3.15 10.83
CA ASN A 180 -1.84 -2.89 9.55
C ASN A 180 -0.88 -2.12 8.65
N HIS A 181 -0.56 -2.70 7.50
CA HIS A 181 0.18 -2.03 6.45
C HIS A 181 -0.77 -1.55 5.36
N THR A 182 -0.77 -0.25 5.07
CA THR A 182 -1.65 0.36 4.07
C THR A 182 -0.82 0.81 2.88
N TYR A 183 -1.08 0.23 1.71
CA TYR A 183 -0.41 0.69 0.49
C TYR A 183 -1.05 1.98 -0.03
N HIS A 184 -0.21 3.00 -0.22
CA HIS A 184 -0.61 4.27 -0.78
C HIS A 184 -0.60 4.24 -2.31
N ILE A 185 -1.69 4.72 -2.92
CA ILE A 185 -1.77 4.96 -4.36
C ILE A 185 -1.12 6.30 -4.69
N GLU A 186 -0.03 6.27 -5.45
CA GLU A 186 0.67 7.45 -5.94
C GLU A 186 -0.15 8.15 -7.04
N SER A 187 -0.63 7.37 -8.02
CA SER A 187 -1.41 7.90 -9.12
C SER A 187 -2.47 6.93 -9.63
N ILE A 188 -3.52 7.51 -10.21
CA ILE A 188 -4.54 6.79 -10.95
C ILE A 188 -4.53 7.34 -12.37
N ASP A 189 -4.33 6.47 -13.36
CA ASP A 189 -4.36 6.83 -14.77
C ASP A 189 -5.65 6.28 -15.39
N VAL A 190 -6.53 7.15 -15.88
CA VAL A 190 -7.79 6.79 -16.51
C VAL A 190 -7.79 7.19 -17.97
N VAL A 191 -8.03 6.23 -18.86
CA VAL A 191 -8.23 6.48 -20.29
C VAL A 191 -9.59 5.96 -20.70
N THR A 192 -10.51 6.88 -21.02
CA THR A 192 -11.83 6.54 -21.56
C THR A 192 -11.83 6.76 -23.07
N THR A 193 -12.03 5.70 -23.84
CA THR A 193 -12.02 5.73 -25.30
C THR A 193 -13.39 5.38 -25.85
N PHE A 194 -14.01 6.32 -26.55
CA PHE A 194 -15.22 6.08 -27.33
C PHE A 194 -14.83 5.44 -28.67
N ILE A 195 -15.23 4.19 -28.88
CA ILE A 195 -15.06 3.50 -30.18
C ILE A 195 -16.07 4.07 -31.17
N ASP A 196 -17.32 4.20 -30.72
CA ASP A 196 -18.37 4.93 -31.40
C ASP A 196 -19.28 5.65 -30.38
N PHE A 197 -20.54 5.92 -30.72
CA PHE A 197 -21.46 6.64 -29.84
C PHE A 197 -22.09 5.74 -28.76
N THR A 198 -21.97 4.42 -28.94
CA THR A 198 -22.56 3.37 -28.11
C THR A 198 -21.50 2.59 -27.34
N GLU A 199 -20.41 2.19 -28.00
CA GLU A 199 -19.36 1.35 -27.42
C GLU A 199 -18.19 2.19 -26.90
N VAL A 200 -17.77 1.88 -25.69
CA VAL A 200 -16.71 2.56 -24.96
C VAL A 200 -15.80 1.53 -24.29
N THR A 201 -14.51 1.82 -24.26
CA THR A 201 -13.54 1.13 -23.41
C THR A 201 -12.99 2.09 -22.37
N ARG A 202 -12.64 1.57 -21.20
CA ARG A 202 -12.02 2.35 -20.14
C ARG A 202 -10.90 1.56 -19.48
N ASP A 203 -9.71 2.11 -19.51
CA ASP A 203 -8.53 1.59 -18.83
C ASP A 203 -8.29 2.43 -17.56
N ILE A 204 -8.15 1.76 -16.42
CA ILE A 204 -7.92 2.39 -15.11
C ILE A 204 -6.71 1.71 -14.47
N SER A 205 -5.55 2.37 -14.49
CA SER A 205 -4.33 1.89 -13.83
C SER A 205 -4.16 2.57 -12.48
N PHE A 206 -3.83 1.77 -11.46
CA PHE A 206 -3.49 2.21 -10.12
C PHE A 206 -2.01 1.92 -9.88
N LYS A 207 -1.24 2.95 -9.53
CA LYS A 207 0.18 2.82 -9.21
C LYS A 207 0.41 3.02 -7.72
N PHE A 208 1.16 2.10 -7.12
CA PHE A 208 1.53 2.16 -5.72
C PHE A 208 2.80 2.99 -5.55
N ALA A 209 2.90 3.70 -4.42
CA ALA A 209 4.12 4.43 -4.05
C ALA A 209 5.30 3.49 -3.73
N SER A 210 5.02 2.21 -3.49
CA SER A 210 6.01 1.17 -3.18
C SER A 210 5.64 -0.14 -3.88
N SER A 211 6.65 -0.95 -4.23
CA SER A 211 6.42 -2.23 -4.91
C SER A 211 5.83 -3.27 -3.97
N LEU A 212 4.81 -3.98 -4.45
CA LEU A 212 4.13 -5.08 -3.74
C LEU A 212 4.96 -6.38 -3.77
N SER A 213 4.99 -7.10 -2.66
CA SER A 213 5.49 -8.49 -2.65
C SER A 213 4.57 -9.42 -3.46
N GLU A 214 5.08 -10.58 -3.89
CA GLU A 214 4.27 -11.57 -4.61
C GLU A 214 3.02 -12.03 -3.84
N SER A 215 3.12 -12.15 -2.51
CA SER A 215 1.98 -12.55 -1.67
C SER A 215 0.88 -11.50 -1.66
N GLU A 216 1.24 -10.22 -1.62
CA GLU A 216 0.28 -9.11 -1.63
C GLU A 216 -0.31 -8.93 -3.02
N GLN A 217 0.49 -9.06 -4.08
CA GLN A 217 -0.02 -9.09 -5.46
C GLN A 217 -1.08 -10.17 -5.65
N LYS A 218 -0.84 -11.39 -5.14
CA LYS A 218 -1.82 -12.49 -5.19
C LYS A 218 -3.10 -12.16 -4.42
N GLU A 219 -2.98 -11.51 -3.27
CA GLU A 219 -4.13 -11.12 -2.43
C GLU A 219 -4.96 -10.01 -3.07
N ILE A 220 -4.32 -8.94 -3.57
CA ILE A 220 -4.98 -7.86 -4.33
C ILE A 220 -5.66 -8.46 -5.55
N LYS A 221 -4.94 -9.29 -6.31
CA LYS A 221 -5.48 -9.95 -7.50
C LYS A 221 -6.74 -10.76 -7.15
N SER A 222 -6.71 -11.56 -6.08
CA SER A 222 -7.87 -12.35 -5.66
C SER A 222 -9.08 -11.49 -5.29
N ARG A 223 -8.87 -10.36 -4.59
CA ARG A 223 -9.96 -9.43 -4.23
C ARG A 223 -10.54 -8.74 -5.46
N MET A 224 -9.68 -8.30 -6.37
CA MET A 224 -10.09 -7.62 -7.60
C MET A 224 -10.75 -8.57 -8.60
N ASP A 225 -10.23 -9.80 -8.75
CA ASP A 225 -10.84 -10.84 -9.59
C ASP A 225 -12.28 -11.11 -9.14
N ALA A 226 -12.55 -11.19 -7.83
CA ALA A 226 -13.89 -11.41 -7.30
C ALA A 226 -14.88 -10.29 -7.68
N LEU A 227 -14.42 -9.04 -7.76
CA LEU A 227 -15.23 -7.91 -8.24
C LEU A 227 -15.42 -7.95 -9.77
N ILE A 228 -14.37 -8.32 -10.49
CA ILE A 228 -14.35 -8.38 -11.96
C ILE A 228 -15.24 -9.51 -12.50
N GLU A 229 -15.31 -10.65 -11.80
CA GLU A 229 -16.21 -11.76 -12.14
C GLU A 229 -17.69 -11.32 -12.18
N LEU A 230 -18.09 -10.35 -11.34
CA LEU A 230 -19.45 -9.81 -11.31
C LEU A 230 -19.80 -9.02 -12.60
N CYS A 231 -18.79 -8.57 -13.35
CA CYS A 231 -18.96 -7.79 -14.58
C CYS A 231 -19.20 -8.68 -15.82
N ASN A 232 -19.44 -9.98 -15.66
CA ASN A 232 -19.83 -10.90 -16.73
C ASN A 232 -18.91 -10.87 -17.98
N GLY A 233 -17.60 -10.78 -17.78
CA GLY A 233 -16.59 -10.79 -18.85
C GLY A 233 -16.41 -9.45 -19.59
N ARG A 234 -17.05 -8.37 -19.13
CA ARG A 234 -16.83 -7.00 -19.63
C ARG A 234 -15.68 -6.27 -18.94
N ALA A 235 -15.12 -6.88 -17.89
CA ALA A 235 -13.98 -6.36 -17.17
C ALA A 235 -12.82 -7.38 -17.17
N SER A 236 -11.58 -6.89 -17.14
CA SER A 236 -10.38 -7.71 -16.94
C SER A 236 -9.37 -7.02 -16.03
N LEU A 237 -8.57 -7.84 -15.35
CA LEU A 237 -7.48 -7.41 -14.47
C LEU A 237 -6.12 -7.78 -15.04
N GLN A 238 -5.17 -6.86 -14.98
CA GLN A 238 -3.77 -7.14 -15.19
C GLN A 238 -2.94 -6.59 -14.03
N MET A 239 -2.07 -7.42 -13.44
CA MET A 239 -1.08 -6.96 -12.45
C MET A 239 0.14 -6.40 -13.18
N GLU A 240 0.69 -5.28 -12.69
CA GLU A 240 1.82 -4.58 -13.31
C GLU A 240 3.10 -4.83 -12.49
N ASN A 241 3.59 -6.07 -12.45
CA ASN A 241 4.86 -6.49 -11.82
C ASN A 241 5.11 -5.94 -10.39
N GLY A 242 4.05 -5.73 -9.60
CA GLY A 242 4.13 -5.20 -8.24
C GLY A 242 4.11 -3.68 -8.13
N GLU A 243 4.20 -2.94 -9.25
CA GLU A 243 4.08 -1.46 -9.26
C GLU A 243 2.63 -1.00 -9.22
N GLY A 244 1.69 -1.87 -9.59
CA GLY A 244 0.30 -1.49 -9.78
C GLY A 244 -0.58 -2.59 -10.32
N PHE A 245 -1.79 -2.19 -10.72
CA PHE A 245 -2.70 -3.02 -11.49
C PHE A 245 -3.55 -2.17 -12.44
N LEU A 246 -3.97 -2.78 -13.54
CA LEU A 246 -4.83 -2.22 -14.57
C LEU A 246 -6.18 -2.95 -14.57
N VAL A 247 -7.26 -2.19 -14.46
CA VAL A 247 -8.63 -2.64 -14.70
C VAL A 247 -9.07 -2.13 -16.07
N GLN A 248 -9.47 -3.04 -16.95
CA GLN A 248 -9.99 -2.69 -18.27
C GLN A 248 -11.48 -3.01 -18.34
N LEU A 249 -12.29 -2.05 -18.75
CA LEU A 249 -13.74 -2.17 -18.92
C LEU A 249 -14.11 -1.97 -20.39
N ARG A 250 -15.11 -2.71 -20.87
CA ARG A 250 -15.63 -2.59 -22.24
C ARG A 250 -17.12 -2.86 -22.32
N GLY A 251 -17.86 -2.03 -23.05
CA GLY A 251 -19.28 -2.23 -23.28
C GLY A 251 -19.99 -0.95 -23.70
N THR A 252 -21.30 -0.90 -23.47
CA THR A 252 -22.07 0.35 -23.60
C THR A 252 -21.79 1.29 -22.44
N LYS A 253 -22.17 2.56 -22.57
CA LYS A 253 -22.04 3.55 -21.49
C LYS A 253 -22.76 3.10 -20.21
N GLU A 254 -23.95 2.53 -20.35
CA GLU A 254 -24.74 2.00 -19.24
C GLU A 254 -24.01 0.83 -18.57
N GLN A 255 -23.48 -0.11 -19.35
CA GLN A 255 -22.69 -1.23 -18.84
C GLN A 255 -21.41 -0.76 -18.13
N LEU A 256 -20.72 0.25 -18.67
CA LEU A 256 -19.54 0.83 -18.02
C LEU A 256 -19.87 1.50 -16.70
N ASN A 257 -21.02 2.19 -16.61
CA ASN A 257 -21.47 2.81 -15.36
C ASN A 257 -21.78 1.73 -14.30
N GLU A 258 -22.50 0.67 -14.69
CA GLU A 258 -22.82 -0.48 -13.83
C GLU A 258 -21.54 -1.22 -13.36
N ASP A 259 -20.62 -1.51 -14.28
CA ASP A 259 -19.38 -2.24 -13.97
C ASP A 259 -18.44 -1.37 -13.11
N PHE A 260 -18.38 -0.04 -13.35
CA PHE A 260 -17.63 0.89 -12.51
C PHE A 260 -18.18 0.95 -11.08
N GLU A 261 -19.51 1.05 -10.93
CA GLU A 261 -20.15 1.03 -9.61
C GLU A 261 -19.91 -0.30 -8.88
N THR A 262 -19.97 -1.41 -9.61
CA THR A 262 -19.73 -2.74 -9.05
C THR A 262 -18.31 -2.89 -8.48
N ILE A 263 -17.28 -2.42 -9.22
CA ILE A 263 -15.88 -2.57 -8.81
C ILE A 263 -15.49 -1.52 -7.76
N PHE A 264 -15.84 -0.26 -7.97
CA PHE A 264 -15.34 0.87 -7.17
C PHE A 264 -16.33 1.35 -6.09
N LYS A 265 -17.53 0.75 -6.03
CA LYS A 265 -18.59 1.05 -5.04
C LYS A 265 -19.07 2.51 -5.06
N GLU A 266 -18.87 3.20 -6.18
CA GLU A 266 -19.23 4.60 -6.42
C GLU A 266 -19.97 4.71 -7.75
N GLU A 267 -21.00 5.56 -7.81
CA GLU A 267 -21.69 5.84 -9.07
C GLU A 267 -20.72 6.54 -10.04
N GLY A 268 -20.38 5.84 -11.12
CA GLY A 268 -19.76 6.43 -12.31
C GLY A 268 -20.86 6.94 -13.24
N LYS A 269 -20.62 8.07 -13.91
CA LYS A 269 -21.58 8.60 -14.89
C LYS A 269 -20.89 8.96 -16.19
N LEU A 270 -21.10 8.13 -17.20
CA LEU A 270 -20.73 8.39 -18.58
C LEU A 270 -21.98 8.60 -19.44
N GLU A 271 -22.09 9.76 -20.07
CA GLU A 271 -23.18 10.11 -20.98
C GLU A 271 -22.63 10.73 -22.27
N SER A 272 -23.35 10.50 -23.37
CA SER A 272 -23.17 11.27 -24.58
C SER A 272 -24.51 11.53 -25.27
N ARG A 273 -24.69 12.73 -25.81
CA ARG A 273 -25.89 13.12 -26.56
C ARG A 273 -25.53 13.91 -27.81
N GLU A 274 -26.22 13.65 -28.90
CA GLU A 274 -26.12 14.45 -30.12
C GLU A 274 -27.07 15.64 -30.02
N THR A 275 -26.64 16.81 -30.50
CA THR A 275 -27.37 18.07 -30.44
C THR A 275 -27.24 18.81 -31.78
N GLY A 276 -28.31 19.43 -32.26
CA GLY A 276 -28.34 20.12 -33.55
C GLY A 276 -29.13 19.36 -34.63
N ASP A 277 -29.09 19.85 -35.87
CA ASP A 277 -29.79 19.23 -37.00
C ASP A 277 -28.89 18.18 -37.67
N PHE A 278 -29.36 16.93 -37.72
CA PHE A 278 -28.65 15.78 -38.31
C PHE A 278 -28.49 15.85 -39.83
N ARG A 279 -29.15 16.81 -40.47
CA ARG A 279 -29.06 17.04 -41.92
C ARG A 279 -27.85 17.88 -42.33
N ASP A 280 -27.19 18.51 -41.36
CA ASP A 280 -26.00 19.32 -41.60
C ASP A 280 -24.75 18.43 -41.80
N TRP A 281 -23.72 19.03 -42.40
CA TRP A 281 -22.43 18.37 -42.70
C TRP A 281 -21.70 17.90 -41.43
N SER A 282 -21.96 18.59 -40.33
CA SER A 282 -21.52 18.25 -38.99
C SER A 282 -22.60 18.62 -37.99
N HIS A 283 -22.58 17.96 -36.84
CA HIS A 283 -23.48 18.26 -35.74
C HIS A 283 -22.75 18.17 -34.41
N ASP A 284 -23.26 18.86 -33.40
CA ASP A 284 -22.63 18.91 -32.09
C ASP A 284 -22.94 17.65 -31.29
N CYS A 285 -21.98 17.23 -30.49
CA CYS A 285 -22.13 16.20 -29.48
C CYS A 285 -21.71 16.78 -28.12
N VAL A 286 -22.39 16.37 -27.06
CA VAL A 286 -22.00 16.66 -25.68
C VAL A 286 -21.61 15.34 -25.01
N TYR A 287 -20.47 15.34 -24.34
CA TYR A 287 -19.95 14.22 -23.57
C TYR A 287 -19.81 14.64 -22.12
N THR A 288 -20.30 13.80 -21.20
CA THR A 288 -20.18 14.00 -19.75
C THR A 288 -19.58 12.74 -19.15
N ASP A 289 -18.54 12.90 -18.33
CA ASP A 289 -17.91 11.81 -17.59
C ASP A 289 -17.70 12.23 -16.13
N GLN A 290 -18.05 11.35 -15.19
CA GLN A 290 -17.89 11.53 -13.77
C GLN A 290 -17.38 10.25 -13.14
N LEU A 291 -16.27 10.36 -12.42
CA LEU A 291 -15.60 9.26 -11.74
C LEU A 291 -15.23 9.70 -10.32
N SER A 292 -15.37 8.79 -9.35
CA SER A 292 -14.92 8.96 -7.97
C SER A 292 -14.31 7.65 -7.50
N PHE A 293 -13.12 7.72 -6.90
CA PHE A 293 -12.45 6.59 -6.27
C PHE A 293 -12.45 6.67 -4.74
N LYS A 294 -13.17 7.65 -4.15
CA LYS A 294 -13.11 7.96 -2.72
C LYS A 294 -13.51 6.81 -1.82
N LYS A 295 -14.60 6.09 -2.14
CA LYS A 295 -14.99 4.90 -1.35
C LYS A 295 -14.09 3.68 -1.59
N PHE A 296 -13.42 3.63 -2.73
CA PHE A 296 -12.52 2.51 -3.06
C PHE A 296 -11.17 2.62 -2.33
N LEU A 297 -10.66 3.85 -2.15
CA LEU A 297 -9.37 4.19 -1.56
C LEU A 297 -9.48 4.79 -0.15
N THR A 298 -10.30 4.19 0.72
CA THR A 298 -10.47 4.61 2.12
C THR A 298 -9.11 4.87 2.79
N GLY A 299 -8.80 6.13 3.12
CA GLY A 299 -7.49 6.56 3.64
C GLY A 299 -7.17 8.04 3.36
N SER A 300 -6.08 8.55 3.94
CA SER A 300 -5.56 9.90 3.63
C SER A 300 -4.99 9.91 2.20
N THR A 301 -5.71 10.57 1.30
CA THR A 301 -5.45 10.56 -0.16
C THR A 301 -4.92 11.90 -0.65
N THR A 302 -4.35 12.70 0.26
CA THR A 302 -3.93 14.09 0.02
C THR A 302 -2.83 14.24 -1.03
N SER A 303 -2.15 13.14 -1.41
CA SER A 303 -1.07 13.14 -2.41
C SER A 303 -1.40 12.43 -3.73
N THR A 304 -2.52 11.71 -3.85
CA THR A 304 -2.83 10.94 -5.06
C THR A 304 -3.17 11.87 -6.23
N VAL A 305 -2.54 11.64 -7.38
CA VAL A 305 -2.81 12.37 -8.62
C VAL A 305 -3.68 11.52 -9.55
N LEU A 306 -4.78 12.09 -10.02
CA LEU A 306 -5.62 11.47 -11.05
C LEU A 306 -5.26 12.06 -12.42
N ASN A 307 -4.69 11.26 -13.31
CA ASN A 307 -4.49 11.63 -14.70
C ASN A 307 -5.65 11.07 -15.52
N TYR A 308 -6.35 11.93 -16.23
CA TYR A 308 -7.53 11.56 -16.99
C TYR A 308 -7.35 11.91 -18.46
N LYS A 309 -7.75 10.98 -19.33
CA LYS A 309 -7.79 11.14 -20.78
C LYS A 309 -9.14 10.68 -21.33
N LEU A 310 -9.76 11.53 -22.14
CA LEU A 310 -10.92 11.20 -22.95
C LEU A 310 -10.52 11.19 -24.43
N GLN A 311 -10.78 10.08 -25.11
CA GLN A 311 -10.52 9.94 -26.55
C GLN A 311 -11.83 9.69 -27.29
N LEU A 312 -12.21 10.65 -28.14
CA LEU A 312 -13.36 10.53 -29.03
C LEU A 312 -12.95 9.89 -30.37
N PRO A 313 -13.90 9.30 -31.12
CA PRO A 313 -13.64 8.81 -32.47
C PRO A 313 -13.03 9.91 -33.34
N SER A 314 -12.12 9.55 -34.26
CA SER A 314 -11.34 10.48 -35.09
C SER A 314 -12.15 11.46 -35.94
N LYS A 315 -13.43 11.17 -36.18
CA LYS A 315 -14.38 12.05 -36.88
C LYS A 315 -14.97 13.17 -35.98
N ASN A 316 -14.59 13.19 -34.72
CA ASN A 316 -15.00 14.21 -33.77
C ASN A 316 -13.86 15.18 -33.49
N LYS A 317 -14.18 16.46 -33.29
CA LYS A 317 -13.23 17.48 -32.88
C LYS A 317 -13.74 18.17 -31.63
N ILE A 318 -12.95 18.18 -30.56
CA ILE A 318 -13.33 18.82 -29.29
C ILE A 318 -13.24 20.34 -29.46
N TYR A 319 -14.24 21.05 -28.96
CA TYR A 319 -14.20 22.51 -28.89
C TYR A 319 -13.41 22.94 -27.64
N GLU A 320 -12.31 23.67 -27.84
CA GLU A 320 -11.39 24.05 -26.76
C GLU A 320 -12.09 24.83 -25.63
N ASP A 321 -12.95 25.78 -25.99
CA ASP A 321 -13.67 26.63 -25.04
C ASP A 321 -14.91 25.96 -24.40
N SER A 322 -15.16 24.67 -24.67
CA SER A 322 -16.39 24.00 -24.24
C SER A 322 -16.26 23.18 -22.96
N ILE A 323 -15.05 23.10 -22.42
CA ILE A 323 -14.74 22.25 -21.29
C ILE A 323 -15.23 22.89 -19.99
N SER A 324 -16.15 22.20 -19.33
CA SER A 324 -16.58 22.49 -17.97
C SER A 324 -16.14 21.35 -17.07
N SER A 325 -15.29 21.64 -16.09
CA SER A 325 -14.90 20.68 -15.06
C SER A 325 -15.11 21.27 -13.68
N THR A 326 -15.60 20.46 -12.74
CA THR A 326 -15.66 20.83 -11.31
C THR A 326 -14.47 20.27 -10.53
N ALA A 327 -13.51 19.64 -11.20
CA ALA A 327 -12.34 19.03 -10.58
C ALA A 327 -11.26 20.09 -10.29
N ASN A 328 -10.44 19.85 -9.26
CA ASN A 328 -9.29 20.71 -8.96
C ASN A 328 -8.12 20.39 -9.92
N VAL A 329 -8.30 20.80 -11.17
CA VAL A 329 -7.35 20.55 -12.25
C VAL A 329 -6.05 21.31 -11.97
N LYS A 330 -4.91 20.62 -12.08
CA LYS A 330 -3.60 21.24 -11.93
C LYS A 330 -3.42 22.33 -12.98
N GLU A 331 -2.95 23.49 -12.55
CA GLU A 331 -2.68 24.62 -13.44
C GLU A 331 -1.76 24.20 -14.59
N GLY A 332 -2.13 24.53 -15.82
CA GLY A 332 -1.36 24.19 -17.03
C GLY A 332 -1.37 22.73 -17.46
N SER A 333 -2.16 21.85 -16.81
CA SER A 333 -2.20 20.40 -17.15
C SER A 333 -3.27 20.01 -18.18
N GLN A 334 -4.10 20.96 -18.61
CA GLN A 334 -5.16 20.68 -19.58
C GLN A 334 -4.61 20.74 -21.01
N GLU A 335 -4.82 19.68 -21.77
CA GLU A 335 -4.39 19.57 -23.16
C GLU A 335 -5.55 19.06 -24.03
N ILE A 336 -5.69 19.65 -25.21
CA ILE A 336 -6.63 19.21 -26.25
C ILE A 336 -5.84 19.02 -27.53
N ASP A 337 -5.90 17.82 -28.08
CA ASP A 337 -5.33 17.49 -29.39
C ASP A 337 -6.41 16.81 -30.25
N GLY A 338 -7.08 17.61 -31.07
CA GLY A 338 -8.12 17.16 -31.98
C GLY A 338 -9.32 16.49 -31.29
N SER A 339 -9.31 15.15 -31.25
CA SER A 339 -10.36 14.32 -30.65
C SER A 339 -10.02 13.83 -29.23
N VAL A 340 -8.89 14.28 -28.68
CA VAL A 340 -8.36 13.85 -27.38
C VAL A 340 -8.35 15.02 -26.41
N TYR A 341 -8.83 14.78 -25.20
CA TYR A 341 -8.66 15.67 -24.05
C TYR A 341 -7.89 14.95 -22.96
N SER A 342 -6.95 15.66 -22.32
CA SER A 342 -6.18 15.15 -21.19
C SER A 342 -6.10 16.19 -20.07
N CYS A 343 -6.12 15.76 -18.82
CA CYS A 343 -5.81 16.61 -17.67
C CYS A 343 -5.25 15.83 -16.47
N SER A 344 -4.62 16.55 -15.54
CA SER A 344 -4.24 16.00 -14.22
C SER A 344 -4.98 16.74 -13.12
N VAL A 345 -5.54 15.99 -12.17
CA VAL A 345 -6.32 16.51 -11.03
C VAL A 345 -5.62 16.18 -9.73
N ASN A 346 -5.61 17.13 -8.79
CA ASN A 346 -5.25 16.85 -7.40
C ASN A 346 -6.48 16.29 -6.68
N GLY A 347 -6.55 14.97 -6.52
CA GLY A 347 -7.65 14.29 -5.85
C GLY A 347 -8.07 12.99 -6.52
N LEU A 348 -9.21 12.46 -6.06
CA LEU A 348 -9.74 11.15 -6.44
C LEU A 348 -11.02 11.22 -7.28
N ASP A 349 -11.40 12.42 -7.71
CA ASP A 349 -12.63 12.65 -8.43
C ASP A 349 -12.41 13.57 -9.63
N ILE A 350 -13.12 13.25 -10.70
CA ILE A 350 -13.22 14.10 -11.87
C ILE A 350 -14.68 14.14 -12.31
N HIS A 351 -15.15 15.34 -12.61
CA HIS A 351 -16.38 15.55 -13.35
C HIS A 351 -16.05 16.49 -14.51
N LEU A 352 -16.37 16.04 -15.72
CA LEU A 352 -16.04 16.68 -16.97
C LEU A 352 -17.28 16.71 -17.86
N THR A 353 -17.55 17.86 -18.45
CA THR A 353 -18.45 17.98 -19.59
C THR A 353 -17.73 18.74 -20.70
N LEU A 354 -17.76 18.21 -21.92
CA LEU A 354 -17.22 18.88 -23.09
C LEU A 354 -18.16 18.75 -24.29
N LYS A 355 -17.96 19.65 -25.27
CA LYS A 355 -18.64 19.59 -26.56
C LYS A 355 -17.64 19.23 -27.64
N ALA A 356 -18.10 18.48 -28.63
CA ALA A 356 -17.33 18.16 -29.82
C ALA A 356 -18.20 18.25 -31.06
N GLU A 357 -17.59 18.60 -32.18
CA GLU A 357 -18.20 18.56 -33.51
C GLU A 357 -18.04 17.16 -34.10
N LYS A 358 -19.11 16.55 -34.62
CA LYS A 358 -19.07 15.25 -35.32
C LYS A 358 -19.32 15.44 -36.80
N THR A 359 -18.38 14.98 -37.63
CA THR A 359 -18.53 15.06 -39.11
C THR A 359 -19.45 13.94 -39.64
N ASN A 360 -20.38 14.27 -40.53
CA ASN A 360 -21.29 13.32 -41.17
C ASN A 360 -20.67 12.66 -42.42
N VAL A 361 -19.92 11.57 -42.19
CA VAL A 361 -19.17 10.87 -43.26
C VAL A 361 -20.07 10.23 -44.33
N ASN A 362 -21.31 9.88 -43.98
CA ASN A 362 -22.26 9.31 -44.95
C ASN A 362 -22.65 10.34 -46.02
N LEU A 363 -22.79 11.62 -45.64
CA LEU A 363 -23.03 12.72 -46.58
C LEU A 363 -21.84 12.91 -47.53
N LEU A 364 -20.62 12.81 -47.00
CA LEU A 364 -19.36 12.85 -47.75
C LEU A 364 -19.27 11.72 -48.79
N MET A 365 -19.65 10.49 -48.44
CA MET A 365 -19.64 9.37 -49.39
C MET A 365 -20.69 9.51 -50.49
N ILE A 366 -21.89 10.01 -50.17
CA ILE A 366 -22.95 10.24 -51.17
C ILE A 366 -22.49 11.29 -52.20
N LEU A 367 -21.85 12.38 -51.75
CA LEU A 367 -21.36 13.42 -52.64
C LEU A 367 -20.12 12.98 -53.43
N GLY A 368 -19.18 12.26 -52.82
CA GLY A 368 -18.04 11.66 -53.52
C GLY A 368 -18.45 10.65 -54.59
N GLY A 369 -19.52 9.87 -54.34
CA GLY A 369 -20.13 8.99 -55.32
C GLY A 369 -20.73 9.76 -56.50
N LEU A 370 -21.47 10.85 -56.24
CA LEU A 370 -22.03 11.70 -57.29
C LEU A 370 -20.95 12.34 -58.19
N PHE A 371 -19.77 12.67 -57.63
CA PHE A 371 -18.63 13.20 -58.39
C PHE A 371 -17.86 12.15 -59.21
N LEU A 372 -18.04 10.84 -58.94
CA LEU A 372 -17.43 9.76 -59.73
C LEU A 372 -18.31 9.31 -60.91
N PHE A 373 -19.57 9.76 -60.95
CA PHE A 373 -20.54 9.46 -62.02
C PHE A 373 -20.86 10.67 -62.91
N TYR A 374 -20.15 11.78 -62.73
CA TYR A 374 -20.07 12.94 -63.63
C TYR A 374 -18.63 13.08 -64.11
#